data_AF-A0A7X3V0I2-F1
#
_entry.id   AF-A0A7X3V0I2-F1
#
_cell.length_a   1.000
_cell.length_b   1.000
_cell.length_c   1.000
_cell.angle_alpha   90.00
_cell.angle_beta   90.00
_cell.angle_gamma   90.00
#
_symmetry.space_group_name_H-M   'P 1'
#
loop_
_entity.id
_entity.type
_entity.pdbx_description
1 polymer ?
#
loop_
_entity_poly.entity_id
_entity_poly.type
_entity_poly.pdbx_seq_one_letter_code
_entity_poly.pdbx_strand_id
1 'polypeptide(L)'
;MTRLRRVSAREVAVFVRLFATMISAGLPLLQSLNLLARQTGHRYFRSVIRAMVSAVESGNTLAGAMRQHSSVFSELAVSMVEAGETAGALDTILGRLSESLEKNHALARKMRAAVIYPAMIFVVAIPAMVILLLFVVPTFQSMFASAGVPLPFPTRIVIAASDIAKSYWWAVLAALATAVWAVGRLYRTERGRLALDRLALSTPFVGTLLRKAAVARFTRTLGTLVTSGVSILTGLEVTARAAGNRVVYDAVMRSRASIAGGDTIAGPLEASGVFMPMVVRMVEVGEQTGGLDEMLVRIADFYDQEVDSALEALIAAVEPAMILVLGAVVGGMIVAMYLPIFDMIATVG
;
A
#
# COMPACT_ATOMS: atom_id res chain seq x y z
N MET A 1 -7.69 3.59 22.58
CA MET A 1 -6.76 2.44 22.45
C MET A 1 -5.36 2.98 22.23
N THR A 2 -4.50 2.88 23.24
CA THR A 2 -3.19 3.53 23.35
C THR A 2 -2.17 3.02 22.32
N ARG A 3 -1.37 3.92 21.75
CA ARG A 3 -0.31 3.66 20.74
C ARG A 3 0.75 2.61 21.15
N LEU A 4 0.76 2.17 22.42
CA LEU A 4 1.73 1.22 23.01
C LEU A 4 1.48 -0.26 22.69
N ARG A 5 0.35 -0.63 22.05
CA ARG A 5 0.01 -2.04 21.71
C ARG A 5 0.28 -2.42 20.24
N ARG A 6 0.96 -1.59 19.45
CA ARG A 6 1.27 -1.90 18.04
C ARG A 6 2.74 -2.29 17.89
N VAL A 7 2.97 -3.56 17.58
CA VAL A 7 4.29 -4.06 17.14
C VAL A 7 4.44 -3.72 15.66
N SER A 8 5.60 -3.19 15.26
CA SER A 8 5.86 -2.86 13.87
C SER A 8 6.13 -4.13 13.04
N ALA A 9 5.78 -4.11 11.75
CA ALA A 9 6.09 -5.22 10.84
C ALA A 9 7.60 -5.52 10.79
N ARG A 10 8.45 -4.51 10.98
CA ARG A 10 9.91 -4.65 11.06
C ARG A 10 10.33 -5.45 12.28
N GLU A 11 9.74 -5.18 13.46
CA GLU A 11 10.06 -5.93 14.69
C GLU A 11 9.64 -7.39 14.58
N VAL A 12 8.48 -7.67 13.97
CA VAL A 12 8.04 -9.06 13.71
C VAL A 12 9.00 -9.76 12.75
N ALA A 13 9.39 -9.10 11.65
CA ALA A 13 10.34 -9.67 10.70
C ALA A 13 11.71 -9.98 11.35
N VAL A 14 12.23 -9.06 12.18
CA VAL A 14 13.49 -9.29 12.92
C VAL A 14 13.35 -10.44 13.91
N PHE A 15 12.23 -10.52 14.64
CA PHE A 15 11.94 -11.63 15.55
C PHE A 15 11.95 -12.97 14.80
N VAL A 16 11.20 -13.08 13.71
CA VAL A 16 11.11 -14.32 12.93
C VAL A 16 12.46 -14.70 12.36
N ARG A 17 13.25 -13.74 11.87
CA ARG A 17 14.59 -14.01 11.35
C ARG A 17 15.52 -14.58 12.41
N LEU A 18 15.61 -13.92 13.56
CA LEU A 18 16.45 -14.40 14.67
C LEU A 18 15.96 -15.75 15.19
N PHE A 19 14.65 -15.95 15.23
CA PHE A 19 14.04 -17.21 15.62
C PHE A 19 14.40 -18.33 14.64
N ALA A 20 14.26 -18.10 13.34
CA ALA A 20 14.67 -19.01 12.28
C ALA A 20 16.15 -19.39 12.43
N THR A 21 17.04 -18.40 12.58
CA THR A 21 18.48 -18.63 12.75
C THR A 21 18.79 -19.52 13.96
N MET A 22 18.13 -19.31 15.10
CA MET A 22 18.36 -20.13 16.29
C MET A 22 17.82 -21.55 16.13
N ILE A 23 16.63 -21.72 15.56
CA ILE A 23 16.04 -23.04 15.31
C ILE A 23 16.89 -23.82 14.31
N SER A 24 17.34 -23.19 13.22
CA SER A 24 18.27 -23.80 12.25
C SER A 24 19.64 -24.13 12.86
N ALA A 25 20.07 -23.40 13.89
CA ALA A 25 21.28 -23.71 14.66
C ALA A 25 21.08 -24.83 15.71
N GLY A 26 19.88 -25.43 15.77
CA GLY A 26 19.57 -26.53 16.67
C GLY A 26 19.24 -26.12 18.11
N LEU A 27 19.00 -24.83 18.36
CA LEU A 27 18.56 -24.41 19.70
C LEU A 27 17.13 -24.90 19.96
N PRO A 28 16.83 -25.43 21.17
CA PRO A 28 15.48 -25.77 21.57
C PRO A 28 14.50 -24.59 21.45
N LEU A 29 13.30 -24.86 20.94
CA LEU A 29 12.25 -23.86 20.68
C LEU A 29 11.98 -22.93 21.87
N LEU A 30 11.76 -23.50 23.06
CA LEU A 30 11.51 -22.73 24.28
C LEU A 30 12.71 -21.87 24.69
N GLN A 31 13.93 -22.35 24.47
CA GLN A 31 15.15 -21.59 24.75
C GLN A 31 15.25 -20.40 23.79
N SER A 32 15.01 -20.61 22.50
CA SER A 32 15.01 -19.55 21.49
C SER A 32 13.96 -18.46 21.79
N LEU A 33 12.72 -18.85 22.13
CA LEU A 33 11.67 -17.89 22.52
C LEU A 33 12.06 -17.08 23.78
N ASN A 34 12.64 -17.74 24.79
CA ASN A 34 13.11 -17.07 26.00
C ASN A 34 14.23 -16.06 25.73
N LEU A 35 15.18 -16.40 24.85
CA LEU A 35 16.24 -15.49 24.42
C LEU A 35 15.66 -14.26 23.70
N LEU A 36 14.71 -14.47 22.77
CA LEU A 36 14.05 -13.38 22.04
C LEU A 36 13.22 -12.46 22.95
N ALA A 37 12.55 -13.03 23.97
CA ALA A 37 11.84 -12.26 24.97
C ALA A 37 12.79 -11.34 25.77
N ARG A 38 14.03 -11.77 26.02
CA ARG A 38 15.05 -10.95 26.70
C ARG A 38 15.62 -9.87 25.79
N GLN A 39 15.86 -10.19 24.51
CA GLN A 39 16.47 -9.27 23.56
C GLN A 39 15.52 -8.19 23.03
N THR A 40 14.20 -8.44 22.99
CA THR A 40 13.27 -7.45 22.43
C THR A 40 13.19 -6.19 23.30
N GLY A 41 13.38 -5.02 22.68
CA GLY A 41 13.25 -3.71 23.34
C GLY A 41 11.81 -3.28 23.57
N HIS A 42 10.85 -3.84 22.82
CA HIS A 42 9.45 -3.43 22.85
C HIS A 42 8.70 -4.13 23.99
N ARG A 43 8.24 -3.36 25.00
CA ARG A 43 7.58 -3.91 26.20
C ARG A 43 6.37 -4.80 25.91
N TYR A 44 5.48 -4.36 25.01
CA TYR A 44 4.32 -5.18 24.62
C TYR A 44 4.71 -6.45 23.86
N PHE A 45 5.70 -6.37 22.95
CA PHE A 45 6.14 -7.55 22.22
C PHE A 45 6.80 -8.56 23.15
N ARG A 46 7.58 -8.08 24.14
CA ARG A 46 8.11 -8.91 25.22
C ARG A 46 7.02 -9.68 25.96
N SER A 47 5.91 -9.04 26.32
CA SER A 47 4.79 -9.73 26.98
C SER A 47 4.14 -10.78 26.09
N VAL A 48 4.04 -10.51 24.78
CA VAL A 48 3.50 -11.47 23.80
C VAL A 48 4.41 -12.70 23.69
N ILE A 49 5.72 -12.51 23.54
CA ILE A 49 6.68 -13.63 23.45
C ILE A 49 6.67 -14.45 24.76
N ARG A 50 6.58 -13.81 25.93
CA ARG A 50 6.47 -14.53 27.21
C ARG A 50 5.16 -15.32 27.34
N ALA A 51 4.05 -14.77 26.86
CA ALA A 51 2.78 -15.49 26.81
C ALA A 51 2.88 -16.70 25.88
N MET A 52 3.57 -16.58 24.74
CA MET A 52 3.85 -17.71 23.86
C MET A 52 4.72 -18.77 24.54
N VAL A 53 5.78 -18.38 25.26
CA VAL A 53 6.61 -19.32 26.04
C VAL A 53 5.73 -20.12 27.01
N SER A 54 4.91 -19.44 27.81
CA SER A 54 4.02 -20.11 28.77
C SER A 54 2.99 -21.02 28.10
N ALA A 55 2.43 -20.61 26.96
CA ALA A 55 1.49 -21.43 26.20
C ALA A 55 2.16 -22.72 25.67
N VAL A 56 3.38 -22.61 25.13
CA VAL A 56 4.11 -23.77 24.62
C VAL A 56 4.60 -24.67 25.77
N GLU A 57 5.04 -24.11 26.90
CA GLU A 57 5.35 -24.86 28.13
C GLU A 57 4.15 -25.63 28.66
N SER A 58 2.93 -25.09 28.50
CA SER A 58 1.68 -25.76 28.87
C SER A 58 1.20 -26.82 27.86
N GLY A 59 1.96 -27.08 26.79
CA GLY A 59 1.67 -28.10 25.79
C GLY A 59 0.88 -27.60 24.57
N ASN A 60 0.69 -26.29 24.41
CA ASN A 60 0.12 -25.75 23.18
C ASN A 60 1.14 -25.76 22.03
N THR A 61 0.68 -25.86 20.79
CA THR A 61 1.54 -25.68 19.62
C THR A 61 2.00 -24.23 19.51
N LEU A 62 3.15 -24.00 18.87
CA LEU A 62 3.65 -22.66 18.59
C LEU A 62 2.67 -21.87 17.72
N ALA A 63 2.09 -22.50 16.69
CA ALA A 63 1.04 -21.90 15.87
C ALA A 63 -0.18 -21.52 16.71
N GLY A 64 -0.61 -22.40 17.63
CA GLY A 64 -1.69 -22.15 18.57
C GLY A 64 -1.40 -20.94 19.48
N ALA A 65 -0.17 -20.83 19.99
CA ALA A 65 0.29 -19.70 20.77
C ALA A 65 0.33 -18.39 19.96
N MET A 66 0.81 -18.44 18.71
CA MET A 66 0.83 -17.28 17.81
C MET A 66 -0.59 -16.80 17.44
N ARG A 67 -1.53 -17.74 17.24
CA ARG A 67 -2.92 -17.45 16.87
C ARG A 67 -3.68 -16.65 17.93
N GLN A 68 -3.36 -16.84 19.22
CA GLN A 68 -3.89 -16.02 20.32
C GLN A 68 -3.46 -14.55 20.24
N HIS A 69 -2.46 -14.24 19.43
CA HIS A 69 -1.90 -12.91 19.23
C HIS A 69 -2.02 -12.42 17.78
N SER A 70 -3.21 -12.56 17.18
CA SER A 70 -3.55 -12.10 15.81
C SER A 70 -3.30 -10.61 15.53
N SER A 71 -3.17 -9.79 16.58
CA SER A 71 -2.75 -8.39 16.47
C SER A 71 -1.26 -8.19 16.13
N VAL A 72 -0.44 -9.23 16.29
CA VAL A 72 1.02 -9.23 16.08
C VAL A 72 1.41 -10.17 14.95
N PHE A 73 0.88 -11.40 14.94
CA PHE A 73 1.18 -12.39 13.91
C PHE A 73 0.04 -12.46 12.89
N SER A 74 0.38 -12.37 11.61
CA SER A 74 -0.58 -12.52 10.52
C SER A 74 -1.03 -13.98 10.37
N GLU A 75 -2.18 -14.19 9.75
CA GLU A 75 -2.66 -15.54 9.41
C GLU A 75 -1.63 -16.32 8.58
N LEU A 76 -0.94 -15.65 7.65
CA LEU A 76 0.21 -16.23 6.92
C LEU A 76 1.25 -16.83 7.87
N ALA A 77 1.71 -16.06 8.87
CA ALA A 77 2.72 -16.52 9.79
C ALA A 77 2.23 -17.73 10.61
N VAL A 78 0.98 -17.68 11.06
CA VAL A 78 0.36 -18.78 11.82
C VAL A 78 0.23 -20.05 10.97
N SER A 79 -0.33 -19.96 9.76
CA SER A 79 -0.53 -21.12 8.87
C SER A 79 0.78 -21.74 8.40
N MET A 80 1.82 -20.92 8.16
CA MET A 80 3.14 -21.43 7.82
C MET A 80 3.73 -22.21 9.00
N VAL A 81 3.75 -21.62 10.19
CA VAL A 81 4.28 -22.27 11.39
C VAL A 81 3.51 -23.56 11.70
N GLU A 82 2.19 -23.57 11.55
CA GLU A 82 1.35 -24.77 11.74
C GLU A 82 1.73 -25.91 10.78
N ALA A 83 1.96 -25.60 9.50
CA ALA A 83 2.45 -26.57 8.53
C ALA A 83 3.85 -27.07 8.89
N GLY A 84 4.74 -26.18 9.34
CA GLY A 84 6.09 -26.53 9.79
C GLY A 84 6.13 -27.40 11.04
N GLU A 85 5.26 -27.14 12.00
CA GLU A 85 5.11 -27.97 13.20
C GLU A 85 4.58 -29.36 12.84
N THR A 86 3.57 -29.43 11.97
CA THR A 86 2.96 -30.70 11.54
C THR A 86 3.95 -31.54 10.71
N ALA A 87 4.74 -30.89 9.85
CA ALA A 87 5.73 -31.55 9.00
C ALA A 87 7.09 -31.78 9.69
N GLY A 88 7.29 -31.28 10.91
CA GLY A 88 8.59 -31.35 11.61
C GLY A 88 9.71 -30.54 10.93
N ALA A 89 9.37 -29.58 10.08
CA ALA A 89 10.29 -28.79 9.25
C ALA A 89 10.30 -27.30 9.65
N LEU A 90 10.19 -27.04 10.95
CA LEU A 90 10.02 -25.68 11.49
C LEU A 90 11.21 -24.75 11.13
N ASP A 91 12.42 -25.29 11.07
CA ASP A 91 13.64 -24.59 10.63
C ASP A 91 13.50 -24.02 9.21
N THR A 92 13.07 -24.85 8.27
CA THR A 92 12.90 -24.48 6.86
C THR A 92 11.75 -23.48 6.71
N ILE A 93 10.65 -23.72 7.43
CA ILE A 93 9.45 -22.89 7.37
C ILE A 93 9.67 -21.50 7.96
N LEU A 94 10.38 -21.40 9.09
CA LEU A 94 10.72 -20.11 9.69
C LEU A 94 11.66 -19.31 8.79
N GLY A 95 12.59 -19.98 8.09
CA GLY A 95 13.42 -19.35 7.06
C GLY A 95 12.59 -18.74 5.93
N ARG A 96 11.67 -19.51 5.36
CA ARG A 96 10.75 -19.03 4.30
C ARG A 96 9.82 -17.91 4.79
N LEU A 97 9.31 -18.02 6.02
CA LEU A 97 8.49 -16.97 6.62
C LEU A 97 9.30 -15.68 6.80
N SER A 98 10.54 -15.78 7.25
CA SER A 98 11.45 -14.63 7.37
C SER A 98 11.62 -13.93 6.03
N GLU A 99 11.96 -14.67 4.98
CA GLU A 99 12.13 -14.12 3.63
C GLU A 99 10.84 -13.45 3.11
N SER A 100 9.70 -14.12 3.28
CA SER A 100 8.40 -13.59 2.87
C SER A 100 8.05 -12.29 3.60
N LEU A 101 8.29 -12.21 4.91
CA LEU A 101 8.07 -10.98 5.70
C LEU A 101 9.01 -9.86 5.27
N GLU A 102 10.27 -10.15 4.97
CA GLU A 102 11.23 -9.15 4.49
C GLU A 102 10.84 -8.58 3.12
N LYS A 103 10.48 -9.45 2.17
CA LYS A 103 10.03 -9.04 0.82
C LYS A 103 8.74 -8.22 0.89
N ASN A 104 7.75 -8.67 1.67
CA ASN A 104 6.50 -7.94 1.87
C ASN A 104 6.74 -6.56 2.52
N HIS A 105 7.66 -6.49 3.50
CA HIS A 105 8.02 -5.22 4.11
C HIS A 105 8.76 -4.29 3.14
N ALA A 106 9.67 -4.83 2.31
CA ALA A 106 10.37 -4.06 1.29
C ALA A 106 9.39 -3.46 0.27
N LEU A 107 8.45 -4.26 -0.25
CA LEU A 107 7.40 -3.81 -1.17
C LEU A 107 6.54 -2.70 -0.53
N ALA A 108 6.10 -2.90 0.71
CA ALA A 108 5.32 -1.90 1.43
C ALA A 108 6.09 -0.60 1.68
N ARG A 109 7.40 -0.67 1.95
CA ARG A 109 8.26 0.52 2.08
C ARG A 109 8.40 1.26 0.76
N LYS A 110 8.62 0.55 -0.35
CA LYS A 110 8.72 1.16 -1.69
C LYS A 110 7.43 1.91 -2.05
N MET A 111 6.28 1.27 -1.84
CA MET A 111 4.97 1.89 -2.02
C MET A 111 4.78 3.16 -1.18
N ARG A 112 5.26 3.15 0.08
CA ARG A 112 5.23 4.35 0.93
C ARG A 112 6.19 5.43 0.43
N ALA A 113 7.39 5.05 -0.01
CA ALA A 113 8.40 5.99 -0.50
C ALA A 113 7.91 6.75 -1.74
N ALA A 114 7.19 6.09 -2.64
CA ALA A 114 6.61 6.71 -3.83
C ALA A 114 5.59 7.83 -3.53
N VAL A 115 4.96 7.82 -2.35
CA VAL A 115 4.02 8.86 -1.92
C VAL A 115 4.74 10.03 -1.26
N ILE A 116 5.92 9.81 -0.68
CA ILE A 116 6.66 10.85 0.05
C ILE A 116 7.14 11.95 -0.90
N TYR A 117 7.66 11.59 -2.07
CA TYR A 117 8.22 12.56 -3.01
C TYR A 117 7.17 13.58 -3.50
N PRO A 118 6.00 13.18 -4.04
CA PRO A 118 4.94 14.14 -4.40
C PRO A 118 4.46 14.96 -3.20
N ALA A 119 4.32 14.34 -2.02
CA ALA A 119 3.88 15.03 -0.81
C ALA A 119 4.85 16.17 -0.41
N MET A 120 6.16 15.96 -0.50
CA MET A 120 7.17 16.98 -0.21
C MET A 120 7.03 18.20 -1.14
N ILE A 121 6.81 17.99 -2.43
CA ILE A 121 6.62 19.09 -3.38
C ILE A 121 5.34 19.86 -3.04
N PHE A 122 4.23 19.18 -2.75
CA PHE A 122 2.99 19.85 -2.34
C PHE A 122 3.14 20.66 -1.05
N VAL A 123 3.94 20.17 -0.09
CA VAL A 123 4.24 20.88 1.16
C VAL A 123 4.95 22.21 0.90
N VAL A 124 5.77 22.33 -0.16
CA VAL A 124 6.42 23.59 -0.54
C VAL A 124 5.53 24.44 -1.46
N ALA A 125 4.90 23.81 -2.45
CA ALA A 125 4.12 24.48 -3.48
C ALA A 125 2.83 25.12 -2.93
N ILE A 126 2.11 24.43 -2.03
CA ILE A 126 0.84 24.94 -1.49
C ILE A 126 1.05 26.23 -0.68
N PRO A 127 1.99 26.31 0.29
CA PRO A 127 2.26 27.56 1.00
C PRO A 127 2.72 28.68 0.07
N ALA A 128 3.60 28.40 -0.90
CA ALA A 128 4.02 29.39 -1.89
C ALA A 128 2.83 29.95 -2.67
N MET A 129 1.92 29.07 -3.11
CA MET A 129 0.67 29.45 -3.78
C MET A 129 -0.22 30.32 -2.91
N VAL A 130 -0.39 29.94 -1.64
CA VAL A 130 -1.20 30.68 -0.67
C VAL A 130 -0.63 32.07 -0.44
N ILE A 131 0.69 32.22 -0.25
CA ILE A 131 1.32 33.53 -0.09
C ILE A 131 1.07 34.41 -1.31
N LEU A 132 1.27 33.85 -2.50
CA LEU A 132 1.09 34.56 -3.77
C LEU A 132 -0.36 35.03 -3.95
N LEU A 133 -1.35 34.18 -3.69
CA LEU A 133 -2.76 34.53 -3.80
C LEU A 133 -3.25 35.48 -2.70
N LEU A 134 -2.81 35.30 -1.45
CA LEU A 134 -3.32 36.09 -0.30
C LEU A 134 -2.64 37.45 -0.13
N PHE A 135 -1.37 37.59 -0.53
CA PHE A 135 -0.60 38.82 -0.31
C PHE A 135 -0.20 39.54 -1.60
N VAL A 136 0.26 38.80 -2.60
CA VAL A 136 0.84 39.41 -3.81
C VAL A 136 -0.24 39.90 -4.78
N VAL A 137 -1.18 39.02 -5.18
CA VAL A 137 -2.30 39.39 -6.06
C VAL A 137 -3.08 40.63 -5.56
N PRO A 138 -3.42 40.75 -4.26
CA PRO A 138 -4.21 41.88 -3.76
C PRO A 138 -3.43 43.18 -3.73
N THR A 139 -2.12 43.12 -3.45
CA THR A 139 -1.24 44.29 -3.53
C THR A 139 -1.28 44.87 -4.93
N PHE A 140 -1.16 44.03 -5.97
CA PHE A 140 -1.28 44.47 -7.35
C PHE A 140 -2.68 44.98 -7.70
N GLN A 141 -3.74 44.31 -7.23
CA GLN A 141 -5.11 44.79 -7.42
C GLN A 141 -5.31 46.21 -6.88
N SER A 142 -4.78 46.53 -5.69
CA SER A 142 -4.87 47.89 -5.13
C SER A 142 -4.08 48.93 -5.94
N MET A 143 -2.93 48.55 -6.49
CA MET A 143 -2.13 49.44 -7.34
C MET A 143 -2.86 49.78 -8.64
N PHE A 144 -3.47 48.79 -9.30
CA PHE A 144 -4.21 49.03 -10.54
C PHE A 144 -5.55 49.73 -10.34
N ALA A 145 -6.27 49.44 -9.24
CA ALA A 145 -7.50 50.15 -8.90
C ALA A 145 -7.25 51.66 -8.73
N SER A 146 -6.08 52.03 -8.22
CA SER A 146 -5.66 53.42 -8.05
C SER A 146 -5.33 54.13 -9.38
N ALA A 147 -5.00 53.36 -10.43
CA ALA A 147 -4.67 53.89 -11.75
C ALA A 147 -5.90 54.07 -12.67
N GLY A 148 -7.08 53.62 -12.26
CA GLY A 148 -8.33 53.80 -13.02
C GLY A 148 -8.44 53.00 -14.33
N VAL A 149 -7.51 52.07 -14.60
CA VAL A 149 -7.48 51.25 -15.82
C VAL A 149 -8.26 49.95 -15.60
N PRO A 150 -9.17 49.55 -16.52
CA PRO A 150 -9.89 48.29 -16.41
C PRO A 150 -8.93 47.10 -16.53
N LEU A 151 -8.96 46.19 -15.56
CA LEU A 151 -8.10 45.02 -15.53
C LEU A 151 -8.35 44.09 -16.75
N PRO A 152 -7.30 43.53 -17.39
CA PRO A 152 -7.44 42.53 -18.43
C PRO A 152 -8.16 41.25 -17.95
N PHE A 153 -8.77 40.51 -18.89
CA PHE A 153 -9.54 39.30 -18.59
C PHE A 153 -8.76 38.23 -17.79
N PRO A 154 -7.50 37.88 -18.13
CA PRO A 154 -6.71 36.92 -17.35
C PRO A 154 -6.52 37.35 -15.89
N THR A 155 -6.31 38.65 -15.66
CA THR A 155 -6.14 39.23 -14.32
C THR A 155 -7.41 39.13 -13.49
N ARG A 156 -8.58 39.30 -14.10
CA ARG A 156 -9.87 39.14 -13.40
C ARG A 156 -10.12 37.70 -12.95
N ILE A 157 -9.73 36.70 -13.74
CA ILE A 157 -9.85 35.28 -13.35
C ILE A 157 -8.99 34.98 -12.13
N VAL A 158 -7.73 35.44 -12.14
CA VAL A 158 -6.81 35.23 -11.02
C VAL A 158 -7.28 35.93 -9.74
N ILE A 159 -7.79 37.16 -9.86
CA ILE A 159 -8.38 37.89 -8.72
C ILE A 159 -9.62 37.18 -8.19
N ALA A 160 -10.53 36.74 -9.06
CA ALA A 160 -11.71 35.97 -8.64
C ALA A 160 -11.32 34.67 -7.92
N ALA A 161 -10.30 33.96 -8.41
CA ALA A 161 -9.76 32.78 -7.76
C ALA A 161 -9.11 33.10 -6.40
N SER A 162 -8.39 34.24 -6.30
CA SER A 162 -7.83 34.75 -5.04
C SER A 162 -8.92 35.11 -4.04
N ASP A 163 -10.00 35.78 -4.45
CA ASP A 163 -11.11 36.18 -3.58
C ASP A 163 -11.89 34.97 -3.06
N ILE A 164 -12.09 33.95 -3.91
CA ILE A 164 -12.64 32.66 -3.48
C ILE A 164 -11.70 31.99 -2.48
N ALA A 165 -10.40 31.92 -2.79
CA ALA A 165 -9.41 31.32 -1.90
C ALA A 165 -9.37 32.05 -0.54
N LYS A 166 -9.41 33.38 -0.52
CA LYS A 166 -9.46 34.20 0.70
C LYS A 166 -10.74 34.02 1.51
N SER A 167 -11.90 34.04 0.86
CA SER A 167 -13.18 33.95 1.57
C SER A 167 -13.52 32.53 2.02
N TYR A 168 -13.03 31.52 1.28
CA TYR A 168 -13.43 30.12 1.45
C TYR A 168 -12.26 29.17 1.74
N TRP A 169 -11.07 29.65 2.13
CA TRP A 169 -9.95 28.74 2.50
C TRP A 169 -10.36 27.72 3.58
N TRP A 170 -11.15 28.15 4.57
CA TRP A 170 -11.69 27.30 5.62
C TRP A 170 -12.70 26.30 5.05
N ALA A 171 -13.48 26.67 4.04
CA ALA A 171 -14.42 25.79 3.37
C ALA A 171 -13.69 24.77 2.48
N VAL A 172 -12.57 25.13 1.86
CA VAL A 172 -11.70 24.19 1.11
C VAL A 172 -11.06 23.17 2.06
N LEU A 173 -10.53 23.63 3.20
CA LEU A 173 -10.01 22.72 4.24
C LEU A 173 -11.12 21.84 4.84
N ALA A 174 -12.31 22.40 5.07
CA ALA A 174 -13.47 21.65 5.55
C ALA A 174 -13.96 20.63 4.51
N ALA A 175 -13.97 20.99 3.22
CA ALA A 175 -14.30 20.09 2.11
C ALA A 175 -13.29 18.95 1.99
N LEU A 176 -11.99 19.24 2.15
CA LEU A 176 -10.95 18.22 2.14
C LEU A 176 -11.08 17.29 3.36
N ALA A 177 -11.27 17.86 4.56
CA ALA A 177 -11.45 17.09 5.79
C ALA A 177 -12.71 16.23 5.74
N THR A 178 -13.82 16.75 5.23
CA THR A 178 -15.07 16.00 5.04
C THR A 178 -14.94 14.94 3.95
N ALA A 179 -14.23 15.20 2.86
CA ALA A 179 -13.95 14.19 1.83
C ALA A 179 -13.11 13.04 2.40
N VAL A 180 -12.03 13.34 3.14
CA VAL A 180 -11.20 12.33 3.81
C VAL A 180 -12.03 11.54 4.83
N TRP A 181 -12.85 12.22 5.63
CA TRP A 181 -13.74 11.58 6.60
C TRP A 181 -14.80 10.71 5.92
N ALA A 182 -15.42 11.19 4.84
CA ALA A 182 -16.45 10.48 4.09
C ALA A 182 -15.88 9.23 3.41
N VAL A 183 -14.72 9.35 2.76
CA VAL A 183 -13.98 8.20 2.20
C VAL A 183 -13.62 7.22 3.31
N GLY A 184 -13.09 7.70 4.44
CA GLY A 184 -12.79 6.86 5.60
C GLY A 184 -14.03 6.16 6.16
N ARG A 185 -15.19 6.82 6.15
CA ARG A 185 -16.47 6.25 6.62
C ARG A 185 -17.03 5.23 5.64
N LEU A 186 -16.97 5.51 4.34
CA LEU A 186 -17.35 4.61 3.24
C LEU A 186 -16.48 3.35 3.24
N TYR A 187 -15.17 3.50 3.45
CA TYR A 187 -14.22 2.37 3.49
C TYR A 187 -14.46 1.40 4.67
N ARG A 188 -15.16 1.86 5.73
CA ARG A 188 -15.57 1.00 6.84
C ARG A 188 -16.81 0.16 6.54
N THR A 189 -17.54 0.46 5.47
CA THR A 189 -18.68 -0.33 5.00
C THR A 189 -18.23 -1.31 3.92
N GLU A 190 -18.79 -2.52 3.87
CA GLU A 190 -18.39 -3.50 2.85
C GLU A 190 -18.67 -3.02 1.42
N ARG A 191 -19.86 -2.44 1.18
CA ARG A 191 -20.24 -1.87 -0.12
C ARG A 191 -19.34 -0.70 -0.53
N GLY A 192 -19.05 0.21 0.39
CA GLY A 192 -18.18 1.35 0.13
C GLY A 192 -16.74 0.94 -0.13
N ARG A 193 -16.23 -0.05 0.62
CA ARG A 193 -14.90 -0.63 0.37
C ARG A 193 -14.81 -1.27 -1.02
N LEU A 194 -15.80 -2.06 -1.41
CA LEU A 194 -15.83 -2.70 -2.73
C LEU A 194 -15.92 -1.65 -3.86
N ALA A 195 -16.75 -0.63 -3.71
CA ALA A 195 -16.88 0.46 -4.69
C ALA A 195 -15.57 1.25 -4.86
N LEU A 196 -14.92 1.62 -3.73
CA LEU A 196 -13.65 2.35 -3.74
C LEU A 196 -12.50 1.49 -4.29
N ASP A 197 -12.41 0.23 -3.88
CA ASP A 197 -11.40 -0.71 -4.38
C ASP A 197 -11.56 -0.98 -5.88
N ARG A 198 -12.82 -1.02 -6.38
CA ARG A 198 -13.13 -1.15 -7.81
C ARG A 198 -12.77 0.11 -8.59
N LEU A 199 -13.10 1.29 -8.05
CA LEU A 199 -12.74 2.57 -8.65
C LEU A 199 -11.20 2.70 -8.75
N ALA A 200 -10.49 2.38 -7.66
CA ALA A 200 -9.04 2.40 -7.64
C ALA A 200 -8.42 1.47 -8.70
N LEU A 201 -8.95 0.26 -8.88
CA LEU A 201 -8.50 -0.67 -9.92
C LEU A 201 -8.84 -0.22 -11.35
N SER A 202 -9.82 0.66 -11.53
CA SER A 202 -10.24 1.19 -12.85
C SER A 202 -9.45 2.42 -13.31
N THR A 203 -8.75 3.09 -12.39
CA THR A 203 -7.98 4.30 -12.74
C THR A 203 -6.75 3.93 -13.59
N PRO A 204 -6.46 4.67 -14.68
CA PRO A 204 -5.22 4.51 -15.43
C PRO A 204 -3.99 4.73 -14.54
N PHE A 205 -2.87 4.04 -14.82
CA PHE A 205 -1.61 4.04 -14.05
C PHE A 205 -1.70 3.50 -12.61
N VAL A 206 -2.61 4.00 -11.78
CA VAL A 206 -2.77 3.55 -10.39
C VAL A 206 -3.44 2.18 -10.35
N GLY A 207 -4.47 1.93 -11.16
CA GLY A 207 -5.15 0.64 -11.22
C GLY A 207 -4.26 -0.49 -11.73
N THR A 208 -3.38 -0.20 -12.70
CA THR A 208 -2.39 -1.17 -13.20
C THR A 208 -1.36 -1.50 -12.12
N LEU A 209 -0.83 -0.50 -11.42
CA LEU A 209 0.07 -0.68 -10.28
C LEU A 209 -0.59 -1.50 -9.16
N LEU A 210 -1.82 -1.15 -8.77
CA LEU A 210 -2.55 -1.86 -7.72
C LEU A 210 -2.85 -3.31 -8.09
N ARG A 211 -3.20 -3.58 -9.35
CA ARG A 211 -3.42 -4.94 -9.85
C ARG A 211 -2.12 -5.74 -9.83
N LYS A 212 -1.03 -5.20 -10.38
CA LYS A 212 0.30 -5.84 -10.35
C LYS A 212 0.74 -6.13 -8.91
N ALA A 213 0.56 -5.17 -7.99
CA ALA A 213 0.92 -5.33 -6.59
C ALA A 213 0.06 -6.36 -5.84
N ALA A 214 -1.25 -6.42 -6.14
CA ALA A 214 -2.13 -7.42 -5.57
C ALA A 214 -1.80 -8.83 -6.08
N VAL A 215 -1.51 -8.97 -7.38
CA VAL A 215 -1.07 -10.23 -7.98
C VAL A 215 0.27 -10.67 -7.42
N ALA A 216 1.28 -9.78 -7.34
CA ALA A 216 2.58 -10.09 -6.74
C ALA A 216 2.46 -10.60 -5.30
N ARG A 217 1.67 -9.91 -4.46
CA ARG A 217 1.39 -10.37 -3.10
C ARG A 217 0.66 -11.70 -3.07
N PHE A 218 -0.35 -11.89 -3.94
CA PHE A 218 -1.11 -13.13 -4.02
C PHE A 218 -0.22 -14.30 -4.41
N THR A 219 0.51 -14.22 -5.53
CA THR A 219 1.33 -15.33 -6.03
C THR A 219 2.51 -15.60 -5.11
N ARG A 220 3.11 -14.57 -4.50
CA ARG A 220 4.16 -14.79 -3.49
C ARG A 220 3.63 -15.53 -2.28
N THR A 221 2.54 -15.03 -1.70
CA THR A 221 1.96 -15.60 -0.49
C THR A 221 1.51 -17.03 -0.76
N LEU A 222 0.90 -17.28 -1.93
CA LEU A 222 0.42 -18.61 -2.31
C LEU A 222 1.59 -19.55 -2.57
N GLY A 223 2.58 -19.11 -3.35
CA GLY A 223 3.79 -19.87 -3.62
C GLY A 223 4.49 -20.25 -2.32
N THR A 224 4.73 -19.29 -1.42
CA THR A 224 5.34 -19.56 -0.11
C THR A 224 4.54 -20.59 0.69
N LEU A 225 3.21 -20.49 0.75
CA LEU A 225 2.37 -21.43 1.49
C LEU A 225 2.41 -22.83 0.86
N VAL A 226 2.29 -22.94 -0.47
CA VAL A 226 2.28 -24.21 -1.19
C VAL A 226 3.66 -24.88 -1.13
N THR A 227 4.77 -24.16 -1.34
CA THR A 227 6.12 -24.71 -1.14
C THR A 227 6.28 -25.22 0.29
N SER A 228 5.67 -24.54 1.26
CA SER A 228 5.65 -24.90 2.69
C SER A 228 4.69 -26.04 3.05
N GLY A 229 4.09 -26.72 2.07
CA GLY A 229 3.23 -27.87 2.29
C GLY A 229 1.82 -27.53 2.78
N VAL A 230 1.44 -26.25 2.78
CA VAL A 230 0.06 -25.83 3.08
C VAL A 230 -0.82 -26.20 1.89
N SER A 231 -2.00 -26.78 2.16
CA SER A 231 -2.96 -27.12 1.11
C SER A 231 -3.34 -25.91 0.26
N ILE A 232 -3.59 -26.11 -1.04
CA ILE A 232 -3.96 -25.02 -1.95
C ILE A 232 -5.23 -24.29 -1.48
N LEU A 233 -6.21 -25.00 -0.94
CA LEU A 233 -7.47 -24.41 -0.46
C LEU A 233 -7.25 -23.51 0.76
N THR A 234 -6.41 -23.93 1.71
CA THR A 234 -5.99 -23.08 2.84
C THR A 234 -5.14 -21.92 2.34
N GLY A 235 -4.23 -22.18 1.41
CA GLY A 235 -3.38 -21.17 0.77
C GLY A 235 -4.20 -20.05 0.11
N LEU A 236 -5.24 -20.40 -0.66
CA LEU A 236 -6.16 -19.46 -1.30
C LEU A 236 -6.92 -18.60 -0.28
N GLU A 237 -7.34 -19.18 0.85
CA GLU A 237 -8.01 -18.42 1.92
C GLU A 237 -7.07 -17.41 2.59
N VAL A 238 -5.86 -17.82 2.92
CA VAL A 238 -4.85 -16.96 3.56
C VAL A 238 -4.41 -15.84 2.61
N THR A 239 -4.17 -16.17 1.34
CA THR A 239 -3.75 -15.23 0.30
C THR A 239 -4.82 -14.23 -0.08
N ALA A 240 -6.10 -14.64 -0.12
CA ALA A 240 -7.21 -13.71 -0.32
C ALA A 240 -7.16 -12.58 0.71
N ARG A 241 -6.95 -12.91 1.99
CA ARG A 241 -6.86 -11.92 3.08
C ARG A 241 -5.62 -11.02 2.94
N ALA A 242 -4.53 -11.53 2.38
CA ALA A 242 -3.27 -10.80 2.19
C ALA A 242 -3.25 -9.89 0.94
N ALA A 243 -4.14 -10.11 -0.05
CA ALA A 243 -4.17 -9.34 -1.30
C ALA A 243 -4.40 -7.83 -1.09
N GLY A 244 -5.13 -7.46 -0.03
CA GLY A 244 -5.34 -6.08 0.40
C GLY A 244 -6.43 -5.32 -0.37
N ASN A 245 -7.04 -5.92 -1.38
CA ASN A 245 -8.13 -5.36 -2.18
C ASN A 245 -9.35 -6.30 -2.14
N ARG A 246 -10.54 -5.78 -1.87
CA ARG A 246 -11.77 -6.59 -1.70
C ARG A 246 -12.21 -7.26 -3.00
N VAL A 247 -12.01 -6.63 -4.16
CA VAL A 247 -12.31 -7.23 -5.47
C VAL A 247 -11.45 -8.47 -5.71
N VAL A 248 -10.17 -8.40 -5.34
CA VAL A 248 -9.24 -9.54 -5.44
C VAL A 248 -9.60 -10.62 -4.42
N TYR A 249 -9.96 -10.23 -3.18
CA TYR A 249 -10.43 -11.17 -2.16
C TYR A 249 -11.66 -11.97 -2.64
N ASP A 250 -12.70 -11.28 -3.13
CA ASP A 250 -13.94 -11.91 -3.58
C ASP A 250 -13.73 -12.76 -4.85
N ALA A 251 -12.77 -12.38 -5.71
CA ALA A 251 -12.33 -13.21 -6.84
C ALA A 251 -11.68 -14.52 -6.36
N VAL A 252 -10.68 -14.44 -5.50
CA VAL A 252 -9.95 -15.62 -4.99
C VAL A 252 -10.87 -16.55 -4.20
N MET A 253 -11.76 -16.01 -3.37
CA MET A 253 -12.70 -16.83 -2.59
C MET A 253 -13.71 -17.57 -3.46
N ARG A 254 -14.15 -16.96 -4.58
CA ARG A 254 -14.97 -17.66 -5.58
C ARG A 254 -14.18 -18.75 -6.28
N SER A 255 -12.94 -18.45 -6.72
CA SER A 255 -12.07 -19.46 -7.34
C SER A 255 -11.80 -20.64 -6.40
N ARG A 256 -11.60 -20.39 -5.10
CA ARG A 256 -11.46 -21.44 -4.08
C ARG A 256 -12.68 -22.35 -4.01
N ALA A 257 -13.89 -21.79 -4.05
CA ALA A 257 -15.12 -22.58 -3.99
C ALA A 257 -15.26 -23.51 -5.21
N SER A 258 -14.93 -23.02 -6.41
CA SER A 258 -14.86 -23.82 -7.64
C SER A 258 -13.82 -24.94 -7.55
N ILE A 259 -12.60 -24.62 -7.12
CA ILE A 259 -11.51 -25.61 -6.97
C ILE A 259 -11.86 -26.68 -5.94
N ALA A 260 -12.51 -26.29 -4.83
CA ALA A 260 -13.01 -27.24 -3.84
C ALA A 260 -14.10 -28.17 -4.40
N GLY A 261 -14.82 -27.74 -5.45
CA GLY A 261 -15.79 -28.52 -6.20
C GLY A 261 -15.17 -29.45 -7.25
N GLY A 262 -13.85 -29.41 -7.45
CA GLY A 262 -13.12 -30.27 -8.40
C GLY A 262 -12.68 -29.60 -9.69
N ASP A 263 -12.92 -28.29 -9.85
CA ASP A 263 -12.39 -27.54 -11.00
C ASP A 263 -10.86 -27.42 -10.92
N THR A 264 -10.21 -27.23 -12.08
CA THR A 264 -8.79 -26.89 -12.15
C THR A 264 -8.52 -25.53 -11.49
N ILE A 265 -7.26 -25.23 -11.17
CA ILE A 265 -6.90 -23.97 -10.52
C ILE A 265 -6.95 -22.81 -11.53
N ALA A 266 -6.46 -23.03 -12.76
CA ALA A 266 -6.33 -21.97 -13.75
C ALA A 266 -7.68 -21.39 -14.21
N GLY A 267 -8.67 -22.24 -14.50
CA GLY A 267 -9.95 -21.82 -15.07
C GLY A 267 -10.73 -20.82 -14.19
N PRO A 268 -10.97 -21.10 -12.91
CA PRO A 268 -11.64 -20.19 -11.99
C PRO A 268 -10.85 -18.90 -11.72
N LEU A 269 -9.51 -18.91 -11.86
CA LEU A 269 -8.70 -17.69 -11.78
C LEU A 269 -8.87 -16.82 -13.04
N GLU A 270 -8.92 -17.43 -14.22
CA GLU A 270 -9.17 -16.73 -15.48
C GLU A 270 -10.56 -16.08 -15.52
N ALA A 271 -11.59 -16.86 -15.16
CA ALA A 271 -12.97 -16.40 -15.11
C ALA A 271 -13.20 -15.20 -14.15
N SER A 272 -12.28 -15.00 -13.20
CA SER A 272 -12.36 -13.88 -12.27
C SER A 272 -12.06 -12.51 -12.90
N GLY A 273 -11.33 -12.46 -14.02
CA GLY A 273 -10.92 -11.23 -14.73
C GLY A 273 -9.93 -10.32 -13.96
N VAL A 274 -9.48 -10.75 -12.77
CA VAL A 274 -8.52 -10.01 -11.94
C VAL A 274 -7.09 -10.34 -12.35
N PHE A 275 -6.81 -11.62 -12.58
CA PHE A 275 -5.50 -12.14 -12.91
C PHE A 275 -5.17 -11.93 -14.39
N MET A 276 -3.91 -11.58 -14.68
CA MET A 276 -3.44 -11.40 -16.04
C MET A 276 -3.27 -12.76 -16.73
N PRO A 277 -3.38 -12.83 -18.08
CA PRO A 277 -3.24 -14.08 -18.82
C PRO A 277 -1.95 -14.86 -18.54
N MET A 278 -0.85 -14.16 -18.28
CA MET A 278 0.43 -14.79 -17.91
C MET A 278 0.37 -15.56 -16.59
N VAL A 279 -0.35 -15.04 -15.59
CA VAL A 279 -0.52 -15.71 -14.29
C VAL A 279 -1.31 -17.00 -14.48
N VAL A 280 -2.42 -16.92 -15.21
CA VAL A 280 -3.29 -18.06 -15.51
C VAL A 280 -2.51 -19.18 -16.20
N ARG A 281 -1.77 -18.85 -17.27
CA ARG A 281 -0.97 -19.83 -18.03
C ARG A 281 0.12 -20.48 -17.20
N MET A 282 0.83 -19.71 -16.37
CA MET A 282 1.88 -20.27 -15.52
C MET A 282 1.31 -21.17 -14.42
N VAL A 283 0.13 -20.86 -13.89
CA VAL A 283 -0.60 -21.72 -12.96
C VAL A 283 -1.06 -23.00 -13.66
N GLU A 284 -1.59 -22.89 -14.89
CA GLU A 284 -1.98 -24.05 -15.70
C GLU A 284 -0.79 -24.99 -15.96
N VAL A 285 0.36 -24.45 -16.37
CA VAL A 285 1.59 -25.22 -16.56
C VAL A 285 2.06 -25.85 -15.24
N GLY A 286 2.01 -25.12 -14.13
CA GLY A 286 2.38 -25.63 -12.81
C GLY A 286 1.45 -26.74 -12.31
N GLU A 287 0.15 -26.62 -12.60
CA GLU A 287 -0.87 -27.64 -12.28
C GLU A 287 -0.66 -28.92 -13.10
N GLN A 288 -0.39 -28.80 -14.41
CA GLN A 288 -0.14 -29.95 -15.30
C GLN A 288 1.18 -30.67 -15.00
N THR A 289 2.22 -29.93 -14.61
CA THR A 289 3.56 -30.47 -14.35
C THR A 289 3.79 -30.86 -12.89
N GLY A 290 2.85 -30.53 -12.00
CA GLY A 290 3.00 -30.70 -10.56
C GLY A 290 3.96 -29.70 -9.89
N GLY A 291 4.53 -28.75 -10.65
CA GLY A 291 5.47 -27.72 -10.17
C GLY A 291 4.81 -26.38 -9.83
N LEU A 292 3.60 -26.39 -9.26
CA LEU A 292 2.82 -25.18 -8.99
C LEU A 292 3.55 -24.21 -8.04
N ASP A 293 4.25 -24.74 -7.05
CA ASP A 293 5.02 -23.96 -6.08
C ASP A 293 6.15 -23.17 -6.75
N GLU A 294 6.94 -23.81 -7.61
CA GLU A 294 8.01 -23.17 -8.37
C GLU A 294 7.45 -22.10 -9.32
N MET A 295 6.37 -22.41 -10.04
CA MET A 295 5.74 -21.47 -10.96
C MET A 295 5.20 -20.25 -10.23
N LEU A 296 4.53 -20.41 -9.08
CA LEU A 296 4.02 -19.29 -8.29
C LEU A 296 5.14 -18.36 -7.79
N VAL A 297 6.28 -18.92 -7.36
CA VAL A 297 7.45 -18.12 -6.95
C VAL A 297 8.03 -17.34 -8.13
N ARG A 298 8.19 -17.97 -9.30
CA ARG A 298 8.66 -17.29 -10.52
C ARG A 298 7.73 -16.16 -10.96
N ILE A 299 6.41 -16.41 -10.93
CA ILE A 299 5.41 -15.37 -11.23
C ILE A 299 5.55 -14.22 -10.23
N ALA A 300 5.69 -14.51 -8.94
CA ALA A 300 5.86 -13.48 -7.93
C ALA A 300 7.09 -12.61 -8.19
N ASP A 301 8.24 -13.21 -8.50
CA ASP A 301 9.48 -12.48 -8.77
C ASP A 301 9.38 -11.58 -9.99
N PHE A 302 8.74 -12.08 -11.05
CA PHE A 302 8.44 -11.28 -12.23
C PHE A 302 7.53 -10.09 -11.91
N TYR A 303 6.42 -10.33 -11.19
CA TYR A 303 5.49 -9.25 -10.88
C TYR A 303 6.02 -8.24 -9.85
N ASP A 304 6.93 -8.65 -8.97
CA ASP A 304 7.65 -7.72 -8.10
C ASP A 304 8.47 -6.71 -8.91
N GLN A 305 9.16 -7.17 -9.94
CA GLN A 305 9.90 -6.30 -10.86
C GLN A 305 8.95 -5.41 -11.65
N GLU A 306 7.84 -5.96 -12.16
CA GLU A 306 6.81 -5.18 -12.86
C GLU A 306 6.15 -4.12 -11.99
N VAL A 307 6.03 -4.37 -10.68
CA VAL A 307 5.56 -3.39 -9.69
C VAL A 307 6.60 -2.30 -9.50
N ASP A 308 7.88 -2.64 -9.39
CA ASP A 308 8.97 -1.67 -9.29
C ASP A 308 8.99 -0.75 -10.52
N SER A 309 8.97 -1.31 -11.73
CA SER A 309 8.94 -0.51 -12.97
C SER A 309 7.68 0.34 -13.10
N ALA A 310 6.51 -0.18 -12.70
CA ALA A 310 5.28 0.59 -12.70
C ALA A 310 5.32 1.74 -11.68
N LEU A 311 5.99 1.54 -10.54
CA LEU A 311 6.17 2.57 -9.51
C LEU A 311 7.08 3.69 -10.02
N GLU A 312 8.21 3.33 -10.64
CA GLU A 312 9.13 4.28 -11.26
C GLU A 312 8.46 5.09 -12.38
N ALA A 313 7.71 4.43 -13.26
CA ALA A 313 6.96 5.09 -14.32
C ALA A 313 5.90 6.05 -13.76
N LEU A 314 5.21 5.67 -12.67
CA LEU A 314 4.25 6.55 -12.00
C LEU A 314 4.94 7.78 -11.43
N ILE A 315 6.07 7.62 -10.74
CA ILE A 315 6.84 8.75 -10.18
C ILE A 315 7.32 9.68 -11.32
N ALA A 316 7.88 9.11 -12.37
CA ALA A 316 8.39 9.85 -13.53
C ALA A 316 7.27 10.58 -14.31
N ALA A 317 6.03 10.07 -14.30
CA ALA A 317 4.90 10.75 -14.92
C ALA A 317 4.32 11.87 -14.03
N VAL A 318 4.37 11.70 -12.71
CA VAL A 318 3.87 12.69 -11.75
C VAL A 318 4.72 13.97 -11.79
N GLU A 319 6.04 13.86 -11.92
CA GLU A 319 6.94 15.03 -11.88
C GLU A 319 6.66 16.07 -13.00
N PRO A 320 6.61 15.73 -14.30
CA PRO A 320 6.26 16.67 -15.36
C PRO A 320 4.85 17.24 -15.21
N ALA A 321 3.88 16.43 -14.77
CA ALA A 321 2.52 16.89 -14.54
C ALA A 321 2.50 17.96 -13.43
N MET A 322 3.25 17.75 -12.35
CA MET A 322 3.38 18.72 -11.26
C MET A 322 4.06 20.01 -11.70
N ILE A 323 5.16 19.93 -12.47
CA ILE A 323 5.85 21.09 -13.02
C ILE A 323 4.93 21.87 -13.96
N LEU A 324 4.18 21.19 -14.82
CA LEU A 324 3.25 21.83 -15.76
C LEU A 324 2.12 22.53 -15.03
N VAL A 325 1.53 21.90 -14.00
CA VAL A 325 0.49 22.52 -13.18
C VAL A 325 1.04 23.72 -12.41
N LEU A 326 2.16 23.57 -11.72
CA LEU A 326 2.74 24.67 -10.94
C LEU A 326 3.22 25.81 -11.83
N GLY A 327 3.86 25.48 -12.95
CA GLY A 327 4.31 26.44 -13.96
C GLY A 327 3.16 27.15 -14.64
N ALA A 328 2.07 26.46 -14.98
CA ALA A 328 0.87 27.09 -15.53
C ALA A 328 0.24 28.06 -14.54
N VAL A 329 0.18 27.70 -13.25
CA VAL A 329 -0.40 28.57 -12.24
C VAL A 329 0.50 29.77 -11.95
N VAL A 330 1.80 29.57 -11.74
CA VAL A 330 2.76 30.66 -11.48
C VAL A 330 2.95 31.55 -12.72
N GLY A 331 3.14 30.95 -13.89
CA GLY A 331 3.29 31.67 -15.15
C GLY A 331 2.01 32.43 -15.54
N GLY A 332 0.85 31.79 -15.38
CA GLY A 332 -0.45 32.45 -15.57
C GLY A 332 -0.63 33.65 -14.64
N MET A 333 -0.18 33.55 -13.39
CA MET A 333 -0.16 34.68 -12.47
C MET A 333 0.78 35.79 -12.91
N ILE A 334 2.02 35.48 -13.31
CA ILE A 334 2.96 36.50 -13.79
C ILE A 334 2.37 37.25 -14.98
N VAL A 335 1.84 36.54 -15.97
CA VAL A 335 1.20 37.15 -17.15
C VAL A 335 0.03 38.03 -16.74
N ALA A 336 -0.85 37.54 -15.86
CA ALA A 336 -1.98 38.29 -15.33
C ALA A 336 -1.55 39.57 -14.60
N MET A 337 -0.38 39.58 -13.95
CA MET A 337 0.12 40.74 -13.20
C MET A 337 0.86 41.74 -14.09
N TYR A 338 1.55 41.29 -15.13
CA TYR A 338 2.33 42.16 -16.02
C TYR A 338 1.51 42.76 -17.16
N LEU A 339 0.47 42.07 -17.66
CA LEU A 339 -0.40 42.58 -18.72
C LEU A 339 -0.93 44.01 -18.45
N PRO A 340 -1.53 44.31 -17.28
CA PRO A 340 -2.03 45.65 -17.01
C PRO A 340 -0.93 46.71 -16.88
N ILE A 341 0.33 46.33 -16.60
CA ILE A 341 1.47 47.27 -16.62
C ILE A 341 1.72 47.76 -18.05
N PHE A 342 1.67 46.85 -19.04
CA PHE A 342 1.83 47.23 -20.44
C PHE A 342 0.69 48.11 -20.93
N ASP A 343 -0.56 47.81 -20.55
CA ASP A 343 -1.71 48.66 -20.88
C ASP A 343 -1.58 50.07 -20.29
N MET A 344 -1.11 50.19 -19.03
CA MET A 344 -0.85 51.50 -18.42
C MET A 344 0.22 52.29 -19.17
N ILE A 345 1.35 51.66 -19.55
CA ILE A 345 2.41 52.31 -20.31
C ILE A 345 1.89 52.78 -21.68
N ALA A 346 1.08 51.96 -22.35
CA ALA A 346 0.50 52.29 -23.66
C ALA A 346 -0.56 53.41 -23.59
N THR A 347 -1.19 53.64 -22.44
CA THR A 347 -2.13 54.77 -22.24
C THR A 347 -1.46 56.08 -21.77
N VAL A 348 -0.22 56.02 -21.29
CA VAL A 348 0.52 57.17 -20.75
C VAL A 348 1.59 57.70 -21.73
N GLY A 349 1.93 56.93 -22.77
CA GLY A 349 2.72 57.38 -23.93
C GLY A 349 1.83 57.69 -25.13
#